data_AF-A0A0S8FCJ1-F1
#
_entry.id   AF-A0A0S8FCJ1-F1
#
_cell.length_a   1.000
_cell.length_b   1.000
_cell.length_c   1.000
_cell.angle_alpha   90.00
_cell.angle_beta   90.00
_cell.angle_gamma   90.00
#
_symmetry.space_group_name_H-M   'P 1'
#
loop_
_entity.id
_entity.type
_entity.pdbx_description
1 polymer ?
#
loop_
_entity_poly.entity_id
_entity_poly.type
_entity_poly.pdbx_seq_one_letter_code
_entity_poly.pdbx_strand_id
1 'polypeptide(L)'
;MRHWLFKSEPGEFSIDDLASRPRKTEHWDGVRNYQARNFMRDEMRKGDLAFFYHSSCAEPAIVGTIRISRKAYPDHTAFDPQDKHYDPKSDPDDPRWFMVDVTLVEKFTTPVTLRTMKHYADSGLENFRLLA
;
A
#
# COMPACT_ATOMS: atom_id res chain seq x y z
N MET A 1 -8.34 8.50 -13.75
CA MET A 1 -7.20 7.93 -13.00
C MET A 1 -7.37 8.33 -11.55
N ARG A 2 -7.36 7.38 -10.62
CA ARG A 2 -7.45 7.65 -9.17
C ARG A 2 -6.04 7.67 -8.56
N HIS A 3 -5.92 8.27 -7.40
CA HIS A 3 -4.67 8.34 -6.64
C HIS A 3 -4.86 7.70 -5.27
N TRP A 4 -3.82 7.01 -4.81
CA TRP A 4 -3.86 6.20 -3.59
C TRP A 4 -2.66 6.49 -2.68
N LEU A 5 -2.73 5.99 -1.45
CA LEU A 5 -1.60 5.96 -0.53
C LEU A 5 -1.54 4.58 0.12
N PHE A 6 -0.40 3.93 -0.01
CA PHE A 6 -0.14 2.60 0.53
C PHE A 6 0.83 2.74 1.70
N LYS A 7 0.50 2.11 2.83
CA LYS A 7 1.31 2.15 4.05
C LYS A 7 2.06 0.83 4.17
N SER A 8 3.36 0.91 4.43
CA SER A 8 4.19 -0.24 4.77
C SER A 8 5.16 0.14 5.87
N GLU A 9 5.42 -0.77 6.80
CA GLU A 9 6.45 -0.58 7.81
C GLU A 9 7.81 -0.89 7.17
N PRO A 10 8.80 0.02 7.22
CA PRO A 10 10.06 -0.18 6.52
C PRO A 10 10.90 -1.34 7.09
N GLY A 11 10.63 -1.78 8.32
CA GLY A 11 11.24 -2.98 8.89
C GLY A 11 10.66 -4.29 8.35
N GLU A 12 9.47 -4.25 7.73
CA GLU A 12 8.84 -5.41 7.10
C GLU A 12 9.01 -5.38 5.58
N PHE A 13 8.69 -4.25 4.94
CA PHE A 13 8.85 -4.06 3.51
C PHE A 13 9.01 -2.57 3.16
N SER A 14 10.24 -2.18 2.86
CA SER A 14 10.60 -0.82 2.49
C SER A 14 10.47 -0.55 0.98
N ILE A 15 10.63 0.72 0.57
CA ILE A 15 10.68 1.07 -0.86
C ILE A 15 11.94 0.52 -1.53
N ASP A 16 13.01 0.32 -0.76
CA ASP A 16 14.26 -0.27 -1.24
C ASP A 16 14.10 -1.76 -1.48
N ASP A 17 13.34 -2.46 -0.63
CA ASP A 17 12.96 -3.84 -0.86
C ASP A 17 12.17 -3.96 -2.18
N LEU A 18 11.16 -3.10 -2.40
CA LEU A 18 10.43 -3.05 -3.67
C LEU A 18 11.36 -2.74 -4.86
N ALA A 19 12.31 -1.82 -4.70
CA ALA A 19 13.27 -1.46 -5.74
C ALA A 19 14.19 -2.63 -6.11
N SER A 20 14.46 -3.53 -5.15
CA SER A 20 15.28 -4.73 -5.34
C SER A 20 14.53 -5.89 -6.01
N ARG A 21 13.18 -5.86 -6.02
CA ARG A 21 12.37 -6.94 -6.59
C ARG A 21 12.54 -7.08 -8.10
N PRO A 22 12.37 -8.28 -8.67
CA PRO A 22 12.31 -8.47 -10.11
C PRO A 22 11.28 -7.54 -10.76
N ARG A 23 11.71 -6.78 -11.78
CA ARG A 23 10.89 -5.74 -12.44
C ARG A 23 10.36 -4.66 -11.48
N LYS A 24 10.99 -4.50 -10.31
CA LYS A 24 10.60 -3.58 -9.24
C LYS A 24 9.12 -3.69 -8.85
N THR A 25 8.60 -4.93 -8.89
CA THR A 25 7.17 -5.23 -8.74
C THR A 25 6.98 -6.24 -7.62
N GLU A 26 5.98 -6.01 -6.78
CA GLU A 26 5.58 -6.94 -5.72
C GLU A 26 4.07 -6.92 -5.53
N HIS A 27 3.54 -8.02 -5.01
CA HIS A 27 2.16 -8.10 -4.54
C HIS A 27 2.00 -7.33 -3.22
N TRP A 28 0.87 -6.67 -3.04
CA TRP A 28 0.55 -5.91 -1.82
C TRP A 28 -0.44 -6.69 -0.96
N ASP A 29 0.06 -7.73 -0.29
CA ASP A 29 -0.68 -8.62 0.60
C ASP A 29 -0.97 -8.00 1.98
N GLY A 30 -1.54 -8.82 2.86
CA GLY A 30 -1.63 -8.52 4.30
C GLY A 30 -2.70 -7.51 4.69
N VAL A 31 -3.44 -6.97 3.73
CA VAL A 31 -4.55 -6.05 4.03
C VAL A 31 -5.69 -6.81 4.68
N ARG A 32 -5.92 -6.51 5.97
CA ARG A 32 -7.02 -7.08 6.80
C ARG A 32 -8.04 -6.03 7.25
N ASN A 33 -8.11 -4.91 6.54
CA ASN A 33 -9.11 -3.86 6.75
C ASN A 33 -10.16 -3.90 5.62
N TYR A 34 -11.44 -4.01 5.98
CA TYR A 34 -12.53 -4.12 5.00
C TYR A 34 -12.64 -2.93 4.05
N GLN A 35 -12.40 -1.71 4.54
CA GLN A 35 -12.48 -0.50 3.70
C GLN A 35 -11.32 -0.45 2.71
N ALA A 36 -10.09 -0.70 3.18
CA ALA A 36 -8.90 -0.76 2.34
C ALA A 36 -9.03 -1.86 1.27
N ARG A 37 -9.52 -3.03 1.67
CA ARG A 37 -9.85 -4.12 0.74
C ARG A 37 -10.85 -3.67 -0.33
N ASN A 38 -11.93 -3.01 0.05
CA ASN A 38 -12.95 -2.54 -0.91
C ASN A 38 -12.35 -1.54 -1.90
N PHE A 39 -11.48 -0.62 -1.45
CA PHE A 39 -10.76 0.27 -2.36
C PHE A 39 -9.93 -0.52 -3.38
N MET A 40 -9.17 -1.52 -2.94
CA MET A 40 -8.37 -2.37 -3.82
C MET A 40 -9.23 -3.15 -4.81
N ARG A 41 -10.25 -3.85 -4.32
CA ARG A 41 -11.10 -4.74 -5.11
C ARG A 41 -11.97 -3.98 -6.10
N ASP A 42 -12.63 -2.93 -5.64
CA ASP A 42 -13.74 -2.31 -6.36
C ASP A 42 -13.29 -1.09 -7.18
N GLU A 43 -12.28 -0.36 -6.70
CA GLU A 43 -11.94 0.97 -7.25
C GLU A 43 -10.58 1.05 -7.94
N MET A 44 -9.54 0.36 -7.44
CA MET A 44 -8.21 0.43 -8.03
C MET A 44 -8.18 -0.14 -9.46
N ARG A 45 -7.46 0.52 -10.35
CA ARG A 45 -7.26 0.09 -11.74
C ARG A 45 -5.78 0.07 -12.08
N LYS A 46 -5.41 -0.83 -13.00
CA LYS A 46 -4.05 -0.86 -13.57
C LYS A 46 -3.72 0.51 -14.15
N GLY A 47 -2.55 1.04 -13.78
CA GLY A 47 -2.08 2.36 -14.18
C GLY A 47 -2.40 3.49 -13.20
N ASP A 48 -3.28 3.28 -12.21
CA ASP A 48 -3.45 4.26 -11.12
C ASP A 48 -2.13 4.42 -10.35
N LEU A 49 -1.87 5.65 -9.89
CA LEU A 49 -0.69 6.00 -9.12
C LEU A 49 -0.98 5.99 -7.62
N ALA A 50 0.04 5.70 -6.83
CA ALA A 50 -0.03 5.78 -5.40
C ALA A 50 1.27 6.28 -4.77
N PHE A 51 1.15 6.90 -3.60
CA PHE A 51 2.30 7.14 -2.72
C PHE A 51 2.66 5.87 -1.95
N PHE A 52 3.95 5.59 -1.84
CA PHE A 52 4.50 4.62 -0.88
C PHE A 52 4.84 5.36 0.41
N TYR A 53 4.14 5.04 1.49
CA TYR A 53 4.29 5.68 2.78
C TYR A 53 4.91 4.72 3.80
N HIS A 54 6.05 5.11 4.37
CA HIS A 54 6.64 4.41 5.51
C HIS A 54 5.87 4.78 6.78
N SER A 55 5.24 3.77 7.38
CA SER A 55 4.50 3.87 8.65
C SER A 55 5.26 3.21 9.81
N SER A 56 4.81 3.47 11.03
CA SER A 56 5.29 2.79 12.26
C SER A 56 6.82 2.81 12.44
N CYS A 57 7.48 3.88 12.00
CA CYS A 57 8.92 4.05 12.09
C CYS A 57 9.28 5.40 12.74
N ALA A 58 10.57 5.62 13.00
CA ALA A 58 11.06 6.83 13.66
C ALA A 58 10.72 8.12 12.88
N GLU A 59 10.74 8.08 11.55
CA GLU A 59 10.41 9.21 10.68
C GLU A 59 9.40 8.79 9.58
N PRO A 60 8.10 8.77 9.90
CA PRO A 60 7.07 8.40 8.92
C PRO A 60 7.01 9.41 7.78
N ALA A 61 7.02 8.93 6.54
CA ALA A 61 7.12 9.78 5.36
C ALA A 61 6.57 9.10 4.11
N ILE A 62 6.14 9.93 3.15
CA ILE A 62 6.01 9.49 1.76
C ILE A 62 7.42 9.43 1.18
N VAL A 63 7.81 8.25 0.70
CA VAL A 63 9.20 7.97 0.26
C VAL A 63 9.31 7.73 -1.24
N GLY A 64 8.19 7.73 -1.95
CA GLY A 64 8.17 7.59 -3.41
C GLY A 64 6.77 7.35 -3.97
N THR A 65 6.74 7.06 -5.27
CA THR A 65 5.53 6.72 -6.02
C THR A 65 5.59 5.31 -6.58
N ILE A 66 4.44 4.66 -6.61
CA ILE A 66 4.21 3.35 -7.21
C ILE A 66 3.01 3.43 -8.15
N ARG A 67 2.88 2.45 -9.04
CA ARG A 67 1.71 2.28 -9.89
C ARG A 67 1.09 0.92 -9.69
N ILE A 68 -0.23 0.83 -9.79
CA ILE A 68 -0.93 -0.46 -9.82
C ILE A 68 -0.59 -1.17 -11.14
N SER A 69 0.06 -2.33 -11.07
CA SER A 69 0.52 -3.09 -12.24
C SER A 69 -0.39 -4.28 -12.56
N ARG A 70 -1.11 -4.80 -11.55
CA ARG A 70 -2.17 -5.81 -11.66
C ARG A 70 -3.39 -5.39 -10.84
N LYS A 71 -4.59 -5.59 -11.41
CA LYS A 71 -5.86 -5.39 -10.67
C LYS A 71 -5.99 -6.40 -9.53
N ALA A 72 -6.91 -6.11 -8.61
CA ALA A 72 -7.12 -6.95 -7.43
C ALA A 72 -7.40 -8.42 -7.76
N TYR A 73 -6.83 -9.30 -6.94
CA TYR A 73 -7.03 -10.74 -6.97
C TYR A 73 -6.94 -11.30 -5.54
N PRO A 74 -7.41 -12.54 -5.28
CA PRO A 74 -7.38 -13.12 -3.94
C PRO A 74 -5.99 -13.09 -3.31
N ASP A 75 -5.93 -12.66 -2.05
CA ASP A 75 -4.70 -12.65 -1.26
C ASP A 75 -4.43 -14.07 -0.75
N HIS A 76 -3.44 -14.75 -1.35
CA HIS A 76 -3.11 -16.12 -1.00
C HIS A 76 -2.55 -16.28 0.42
N THR A 77 -1.99 -15.22 1.02
CA THR A 77 -1.47 -15.26 2.40
C THR A 77 -2.58 -15.50 3.42
N ALA A 78 -3.83 -15.18 3.08
CA ALA A 78 -4.97 -15.45 3.94
C ALA A 78 -5.27 -16.95 4.10
N PHE A 79 -4.78 -17.81 3.20
CA PHE A 79 -5.06 -19.24 3.18
C PHE A 79 -3.94 -20.10 3.76
N ASP A 80 -2.76 -19.53 4.02
CA ASP A 80 -1.60 -20.26 4.52
C ASP A 80 -1.53 -20.19 6.06
N PRO A 81 -1.71 -21.30 6.79
CA PRO A 81 -1.65 -21.32 8.26
C PRO A 81 -0.30 -20.91 8.86
N GLN A 82 0.77 -20.87 8.06
CA GLN A 82 2.10 -20.44 8.50
C GLN A 82 2.36 -18.95 8.27
N ASP A 83 1.51 -18.28 7.49
CA ASP A 83 1.66 -16.85 7.21
C ASP A 83 1.12 -16.00 8.37
N LYS A 84 1.78 -14.87 8.63
CA LYS A 84 1.38 -13.94 9.70
C LYS A 84 -0.02 -13.32 9.47
N HIS A 85 -0.50 -13.33 8.23
CA HIS A 85 -1.80 -12.79 7.86
C HIS A 85 -2.87 -13.86 7.59
N TYR A 86 -2.64 -15.10 8.02
CA TYR A 86 -3.62 -16.18 7.91
C TYR A 86 -4.99 -15.78 8.47
N ASP A 87 -6.07 -16.08 7.73
CA ASP A 87 -7.44 -15.96 8.22
C ASP A 87 -8.16 -17.30 8.04
N PRO A 88 -8.36 -18.09 9.12
CA PRO A 88 -9.01 -19.40 9.04
C PRO A 88 -10.46 -19.36 8.57
N LYS A 89 -11.04 -18.15 8.43
CA LYS A 89 -12.40 -17.98 7.94
C LYS A 89 -12.45 -17.55 6.47
N SER A 90 -11.31 -17.27 5.84
CA SER A 90 -11.24 -16.94 4.41
C SER A 90 -11.32 -18.21 3.58
N ASP A 91 -12.37 -18.35 2.78
CA ASP A 91 -12.60 -19.49 1.90
C ASP A 91 -11.86 -19.26 0.57
N PRO A 92 -11.06 -20.20 0.04
CA PRO A 92 -10.48 -20.09 -1.30
C PRO A 92 -11.51 -19.93 -2.43
N ASP A 93 -12.72 -20.48 -2.26
CA ASP A 93 -13.80 -20.37 -3.25
C ASP A 93 -14.62 -19.08 -3.08
N ASP A 94 -14.60 -18.46 -1.90
CA ASP A 94 -15.16 -17.11 -1.63
C ASP A 94 -14.18 -16.25 -0.81
N PRO A 95 -13.11 -15.73 -1.43
CA PRO A 95 -12.02 -15.05 -0.73
C PRO A 95 -12.46 -13.78 -0.02
N ARG A 96 -12.10 -13.66 1.26
CA ARG A 96 -12.38 -12.44 2.04
C ARG A 96 -11.43 -11.31 1.73
N TRP A 97 -10.19 -11.63 1.36
CA TRP A 97 -9.08 -10.70 1.25
C TRP A 97 -8.52 -10.67 -0.17
N PHE A 98 -8.13 -9.48 -0.60
CA PHE A 98 -7.66 -9.20 -1.95
C PHE A 98 -6.40 -8.35 -1.87
N MET A 99 -5.51 -8.57 -2.82
CA MET A 99 -4.29 -7.80 -3.02
C MET A 99 -4.16 -7.36 -4.48
N VAL A 100 -3.28 -6.39 -4.73
CA VAL A 100 -2.91 -5.89 -6.05
C VAL A 100 -1.41 -6.07 -6.27
N ASP A 101 -0.94 -6.05 -7.51
CA ASP A 101 0.51 -5.88 -7.74
C ASP A 101 0.80 -4.39 -7.93
N VAL A 102 1.92 -3.95 -7.37
CA VAL A 102 2.43 -2.59 -7.54
C VAL A 102 3.82 -2.62 -8.15
N THR A 103 4.14 -1.64 -8.99
CA THR A 103 5.49 -1.44 -9.53
C THR A 103 6.02 -0.09 -9.09
N LEU A 104 7.29 -0.04 -8.66
CA LEU A 104 7.98 1.22 -8.37
C LEU A 104 7.98 2.15 -9.59
N VAL A 105 7.59 3.40 -9.38
CA VAL A 105 7.72 4.48 -10.37
C VAL A 105 8.94 5.31 -10.05
N GLU A 106 9.00 5.87 -8.84
CA GLU A 106 10.09 6.74 -8.40
C GLU A 106 10.32 6.60 -6.90
N LYS A 107 11.60 6.56 -6.48
CA LYS A 107 12.00 6.77 -5.09
C LYS A 107 12.38 8.24 -4.92
N PHE A 108 11.84 8.89 -3.89
CA PHE A 108 12.16 10.29 -3.63
C PHE A 108 13.54 10.43 -2.99
N THR A 109 14.32 11.36 -3.50
CA THR A 109 15.59 11.79 -2.88
C THR A 109 15.35 12.54 -1.57
N THR A 110 14.22 13.25 -1.48
CA THR A 110 13.78 13.95 -0.26
C THR A 110 12.38 13.45 0.12
N PRO A 111 12.26 12.60 1.16
CA PRO A 111 10.97 12.14 1.64
C PRO A 111 10.08 13.29 2.12
N VAL A 112 8.77 13.16 1.89
CA VAL A 112 7.78 14.10 2.42
C VAL A 112 7.30 13.59 3.78
N THR A 113 7.92 14.10 4.85
CA THR A 113 7.67 13.62 6.21
C THR A 113 6.23 13.92 6.66
N LEU A 114 5.71 13.11 7.59
CA LEU A 114 4.43 13.38 8.24
C LEU A 114 4.42 14.74 8.94
N ARG A 115 5.55 15.15 9.50
CA ARG A 115 5.71 16.50 10.09
C ARG A 115 5.51 17.59 9.02
N THR A 116 6.13 17.44 7.86
CA THR A 116 5.94 18.35 6.72
C THR A 116 4.49 18.36 6.27
N MET A 117 3.84 17.20 6.12
CA MET A 117 2.43 17.13 5.73
C MET A 117 1.51 17.81 6.75
N LYS A 118 1.74 17.61 8.05
CA LYS A 118 0.98 18.27 9.12
C LYS A 118 1.14 19.79 9.10
N HIS A 119 2.29 20.31 8.70
CA HIS A 119 2.48 21.76 8.56
C HIS A 119 1.53 22.38 7.53
N TYR A 120 1.18 21.63 6.48
CA TYR A 120 0.25 22.05 5.43
C TYR A 120 -1.18 21.52 5.63
N ALA A 121 -1.51 20.96 6.80
CA ALA A 121 -2.82 20.37 7.07
C ALA A 121 -3.97 21.37 6.82
N ASP A 122 -3.79 22.63 7.23
CA ASP A 122 -4.80 23.68 7.10
C ASP A 122 -4.59 24.61 5.88
N SER A 123 -3.67 24.26 4.97
CA SER A 123 -3.30 25.11 3.82
C SER A 123 -2.91 24.31 2.58
N GLY A 124 -3.77 23.36 2.19
CA GLY A 124 -3.66 22.56 0.97
C GLY A 124 -3.83 21.05 1.15
N LEU A 125 -3.87 20.55 2.40
CA LEU A 125 -4.07 19.13 2.73
C LEU A 125 -5.28 18.90 3.67
N GLU A 126 -6.25 19.81 3.67
CA GLU A 126 -7.38 19.85 4.62
C GLU A 126 -8.24 18.57 4.59
N ASN A 127 -8.29 17.91 3.44
CA ASN A 127 -9.04 16.68 3.22
C ASN A 127 -8.14 15.47 2.99
N PHE A 128 -6.84 15.59 3.25
CA PHE A 128 -5.93 14.49 3.05
C PHE A 128 -6.13 13.44 4.15
N ARG A 129 -6.73 12.31 3.77
CA ARG A 129 -7.17 11.23 4.69
C ARG A 129 -6.09 10.71 5.65
N LEU A 130 -4.82 10.91 5.36
CA LEU A 130 -3.73 10.55 6.26
C LEU A 130 -3.65 11.43 7.52
N LEU A 131 -4.15 12.67 7.43
CA LEU A 131 -4.09 13.70 8.47
C LEU A 131 -5.39 13.88 9.24
N ALA A 132 -6.46 13.22 8.79
CA ALA A 132 -7.79 13.25 9.41
C ALA A 132 -7.87 12.45 10.71
#